data_AF-A0A353WHD6-F1
#
_entry.id   AF-A0A353WHD6-F1
#
_cell.length_a   1.000
_cell.length_b   1.000
_cell.length_c   1.000
_cell.angle_alpha   90.00
_cell.angle_beta   90.00
_cell.angle_gamma   90.00
#
_symmetry.space_group_name_H-M   'P 1'
#
loop_
_entity.id
_entity.type
_entity.pdbx_description
1 polymer ?
#
loop_
_entity_poly.entity_id
_entity_poly.type
_entity_poly.pdbx_seq_one_letter_code
_entity_poly.pdbx_strand_id
1 'polypeptide(L)' 'MLDITFTLLVPIFLGFFAGYYLDKKLNNEVPVWTIAFTVLGVVIGMWSVYKRYGK' A
#
# COMPACT_ATOMS: atom_id res chain seq x y z
N MET A 1 9.63 15.02 -9.58
CA MET A 1 10.09 13.86 -8.77
C MET A 1 9.19 13.60 -7.57
N LEU A 2 8.89 14.60 -6.74
CA LEU A 2 8.01 14.45 -5.56
C LEU A 2 6.64 13.85 -5.88
N ASP A 3 6.03 14.19 -7.03
CA ASP A 3 4.73 13.67 -7.45
C ASP A 3 4.72 12.13 -7.59
N ILE A 4 5.77 11.55 -8.19
CA ILE A 4 5.94 10.10 -8.32
C ILE A 4 6.11 9.46 -6.94
N THR A 5 6.90 10.09 -6.06
CA THR A 5 7.13 9.63 -4.70
C THR A 5 5.83 9.56 -3.91
N PHE A 6 5.02 10.62 -3.93
CA PHE A 6 3.73 10.62 -3.23
C PHE A 6 2.72 9.66 -3.87
N THR A 7 2.72 9.54 -5.20
CA THR A 7 1.85 8.59 -5.92
C THR A 7 2.14 7.13 -5.52
N LEU A 8 3.39 6.80 -5.19
CA LEU A 8 3.77 5.47 -4.69
C LEU A 8 3.53 5.33 -3.18
N LEU A 9 3.96 6.29 -2.38
CA LEU A 9 3.96 6.16 -0.91
C LEU A 9 2.56 6.20 -0.31
N VAL A 10 1.67 7.04 -0.83
CA VAL A 10 0.30 7.19 -0.29
C VAL A 10 -0.45 5.83 -0.23
N PRO A 11 -0.58 5.07 -1.33
CA PRO A 11 -1.27 3.78 -1.27
C PRO A 11 -0.53 2.74 -0.42
N ILE A 12 0.81 2.78 -0.35
CA ILE A 12 1.60 1.88 0.51
C ILE A 12 1.31 2.15 2.00
N PHE A 13 1.36 3.41 2.43
CA PHE A 13 1.06 3.78 3.81
C PHE A 13 -0.38 3.48 4.18
N LEU A 14 -1.33 3.80 3.29
CA LEU A 14 -2.74 3.45 3.50
C LEU A 14 -2.92 1.94 3.66
N GLY A 15 -2.29 1.14 2.79
CA GLY A 15 -2.32 -0.31 2.89
C GLY A 15 -1.73 -0.83 4.20
N PHE A 16 -0.56 -0.32 4.59
CA PHE A 16 0.09 -0.69 5.86
C PHE A 16 -0.81 -0.41 7.07
N PHE A 17 -1.34 0.82 7.20
CA PHE A 17 -2.18 1.18 8.35
C PHE A 17 -3.51 0.43 8.36
N ALA A 18 -4.13 0.22 7.19
CA ALA A 18 -5.35 -0.55 7.08
C ALA A 18 -5.13 -2.02 7.48
N GLY A 19 -4.05 -2.63 6.99
CA GLY A 19 -3.70 -4.00 7.33
C GLY A 19 -3.30 -4.16 8.80
N TYR A 20 -2.54 -3.23 9.35
CA TYR A 20 -2.19 -3.22 10.77
C TYR A 20 -3.42 -3.10 11.68
N TYR A 21 -4.36 -2.22 11.32
CA TYR A 21 -5.63 -2.10 12.03
C TYR A 21 -6.41 -3.42 11.99
N LEU A 22 -6.44 -4.11 10.84
CA LEU A 22 -7.12 -5.40 10.68
C LEU A 22 -6.44 -6.52 11.46
N ASP A 23 -5.11 -6.65 11.40
CA ASP A 23 -4.37 -7.66 12.17
C ASP A 23 -4.59 -7.46 13.68
N LYS A 24 -4.59 -6.21 14.15
CA LYS A 24 -4.89 -5.89 15.55
C LYS A 24 -6.34 -6.19 15.92
N LYS A 25 -7.29 -5.91 15.02
CA LYS A 25 -8.72 -6.17 15.26
C LYS A 25 -9.03 -7.67 15.30
N LEU A 26 -8.30 -8.47 14.53
CA LEU A 26 -8.50 -9.92 14.40
C LEU A 26 -7.62 -10.74 15.35
N ASN A 27 -6.77 -10.09 16.17
CA ASN A 27 -5.79 -10.75 17.04
C ASN A 27 -4.92 -11.77 16.29
N ASN A 28 -4.51 -11.45 15.07
CA ASN A 28 -3.59 -12.30 14.34
C ASN A 28 -2.20 -12.27 15.00
N GLU A 29 -1.63 -13.44 15.26
CA GLU A 29 -0.25 -13.55 15.76
C GLU A 29 0.79 -13.15 14.70
N VAL A 30 0.40 -13.22 13.42
CA VAL A 30 1.24 -12.92 12.26
C VAL A 30 0.60 -11.76 11.48
N PRO A 31 1.37 -10.76 10.99
CA PRO A 31 0.84 -9.57 10.34
C PRO A 31 0.40 -9.84 8.88
N VAL A 32 -0.51 -10.79 8.68
CA VAL A 32 -0.92 -11.27 7.35
C VAL A 32 -1.62 -10.16 6.56
N TRP A 33 -2.54 -9.42 7.19
CA TRP A 33 -3.27 -8.35 6.50
C TRP A 33 -2.37 -7.16 6.21
N THR A 34 -1.47 -6.81 7.13
CA THR A 34 -0.46 -5.76 6.93
C THR A 34 0.36 -6.07 5.69
N ILE A 35 0.90 -7.28 5.56
CA ILE A 35 1.69 -7.69 4.39
C ILE A 35 0.82 -7.64 3.11
N ALA A 36 -0.38 -8.23 3.14
CA ALA A 36 -1.27 -8.27 1.98
C ALA A 36 -1.64 -6.87 1.47
N PHE A 37 -2.06 -5.97 2.37
CA PHE A 37 -2.44 -4.61 2.00
C PHE A 37 -1.25 -3.73 1.61
N THR A 38 -0.07 -3.93 2.21
CA THR A 38 1.15 -3.26 1.76
C THR A 38 1.52 -3.67 0.33
N VAL A 39 1.49 -4.97 0.00
CA VAL A 39 1.76 -5.45 -1.36
C VAL A 39 0.75 -4.88 -2.35
N LEU A 40 -0.54 -4.87 -1.99
CA LEU A 40 -1.57 -4.21 -2.81
C LEU A 40 -1.30 -2.72 -3.00
N GLY A 41 -0.87 -2.02 -1.95
CA GLY A 41 -0.49 -0.61 -2.02
C GLY A 41 0.65 -0.35 -3.00
N VAL A 42 1.67 -1.23 -3.02
CA VAL A 42 2.78 -1.15 -3.99
C VAL A 42 2.27 -1.34 -5.42
N VAL A 43 1.45 -2.36 -5.67
CA VAL A 43 0.90 -2.64 -7.00
C VAL A 43 0.04 -1.48 -7.51
N ILE A 44 -0.83 -0.94 -6.65
CA ILE A 44 -1.68 0.22 -6.99
C ILE A 44 -0.83 1.46 -7.25
N GLY A 45 0.18 1.72 -6.42
CA GLY A 45 1.09 2.84 -6.60
C GLY A 45 1.86 2.75 -7.92
N MET A 46 2.43 1.58 -8.22
CA MET A 46 3.14 1.33 -9.48
C MET A 46 2.21 1.48 -10.69
N TRP A 47 1.00 0.91 -10.63
CA TRP A 47 0.01 1.05 -11.69
C TRP A 47 -0.41 2.52 -11.90
N SER A 48 -0.56 3.28 -10.81
CA SER A 48 -0.92 4.71 -10.87
C SER A 48 0.19 5.55 -11.52
N VAL A 49 1.46 5.25 -11.21
CA VAL A 49 2.61 5.87 -11.88
C VAL A 49 2.66 5.48 -13.35
N TYR A 50 2.52 4.19 -13.67
CA TYR A 50 2.51 3.72 -15.05
C TYR A 50 1.38 4.37 -15.85
N LYS A 51 0.17 4.47 -15.31
CA LYS A 51 -0.97 5.11 -15.99
C LYS A 51 -0.79 6.62 -16.20
N ARG A 52 -0.06 7.31 -15.31
CA ARG A 52 0.17 8.76 -15.41
C ARG A 52 1.34 9.13 -16.31
N TYR A 53 2.39 8.31 -16.35
CA TYR A 53 3.67 8.66 -17.00
C TYR A 53 4.14 7.65 -18.04
N GLY A 54 3.61 6.42 -18.01
CA GLY A 54 3.77 5.43 -19.08
C GLY A 54 2.93 5.89 -20.26
N LYS A 55 3.60 6.48 -21.25
CA LYS A 55 3.03 6.79 -22.55
C LYS A 55 2.57 5.52 -23.27
#